data_AF-A0A067CJB2-F1
#
_entry.id   AF-A0A067CJB2-F1
#
_cell.length_a   1.000
_cell.length_b   1.000
_cell.length_c   1.000
_cell.angle_alpha   90.00
_cell.angle_beta   90.00
_cell.angle_gamma   90.00
#
_symmetry.space_group_name_H-M   'P 1'
#
loop_
_entity.id
_entity.type
_entity.pdbx_description
1 polymer ?
#
loop_
_entity_poly.entity_id
_entity_poly.type
_entity_poly.pdbx_seq_one_letter_code
_entity_poly.pdbx_strand_id
1 'polypeptide(L)'
;MNTSGSGPNCGPFASSSYNMPISVVCVHFIAGLYIPLFLVLFVRRRHLPSVRQTNPAHVVVISTFGGIYCLGTPGALLIYDVWPISIGAYALVATASFLWTMFAAFSSDVVLVCTYFQSKWTVDMHTNMQSSVPSHHFVARCKLLQRVLAPRPLLALSIVLHILWTLPYLLHILLSAEPSFWRIKTSWSAPLAADLVHVTVLQCAFLLAGTTFLGYLLGSVNEAFALRRVYVSAARGIAACFVGYLVAALVVPSTKETLRTTLATSITHMAVHVVVLPLLVRPVLRSRHEAVLALAPAHFRDKESWEAINADLLALFLATPDGAATYLAFTQVQLLPVAWLLAYRDIKSRVATPQALYDAYLQTDSVLCMRAFVPEAIRGELDMTFARNVLASKSDDLYVMYDPLVTRLLQALVLHTLPQLLDHPLGHVWHAFVETYGGQFSADDLLLNGAGYLGPFGVRRPLGTIHSQATYVSSRFSSRRQSRYTSSRVSMAN
;
A
#
# COMPACT_ATOMS: atom_id res chain seq x y z
N MET A 1 -75.95 1.89 10.09
CA MET A 1 -75.54 1.26 8.82
C MET A 1 -75.42 2.35 7.78
N ASN A 2 -74.20 2.73 7.41
CA ASN A 2 -73.91 3.54 6.23
C ASN A 2 -72.54 3.08 5.73
N THR A 3 -72.55 2.44 4.58
CA THR A 3 -71.42 1.93 3.81
C THR A 3 -70.70 3.10 3.14
N SER A 4 -69.53 3.49 3.64
CA SER A 4 -68.61 4.35 2.90
C SER A 4 -67.72 3.49 2.01
N GLY A 5 -67.78 3.79 0.71
CA GLY A 5 -67.14 3.04 -0.35
C GLY A 5 -65.62 2.98 -0.23
N SER A 6 -65.11 1.78 -0.48
CA SER A 6 -63.73 1.49 -0.81
C SER A 6 -63.34 2.19 -2.11
N GLY A 7 -62.56 3.26 -2.01
CA GLY A 7 -61.79 3.80 -3.12
C GLY A 7 -60.70 2.80 -3.57
N PRO A 8 -60.22 2.92 -4.82
CA PRO A 8 -59.34 1.94 -5.44
C PRO A 8 -57.97 1.91 -4.75
N ASN A 9 -57.51 0.70 -4.48
CA ASN A 9 -56.21 0.33 -3.95
C ASN A 9 -55.06 1.05 -4.68
N CYS A 10 -54.51 2.11 -4.09
CA CYS A 10 -53.11 2.45 -4.25
C CYS A 10 -52.31 1.44 -3.42
N GLY A 11 -51.44 0.66 -4.07
CA GLY A 11 -50.64 -0.38 -3.43
C GLY A 11 -49.80 0.13 -2.25
N PRO A 12 -49.39 -0.77 -1.33
CA PRO A 12 -48.67 -0.43 -0.10
C PRO A 12 -47.20 -0.15 -0.44
N PHE A 13 -46.93 0.96 -1.11
CA PHE A 13 -45.56 1.43 -1.30
C PHE A 13 -45.18 2.30 -0.12
N ALA A 14 -44.14 1.85 0.59
CA ALA A 14 -43.55 2.45 1.80
C ALA A 14 -44.43 2.38 3.05
N SER A 15 -44.21 1.33 3.85
CA SER A 15 -44.61 1.35 5.26
C SER A 15 -44.15 2.66 5.92
N SER A 16 -45.03 3.24 6.72
CA SER A 16 -44.98 4.58 7.36
C SER A 16 -43.77 4.88 8.26
N SER A 17 -42.73 4.04 8.25
CA SER A 17 -41.66 4.04 9.25
C SER A 17 -40.31 4.52 8.70
N TYR A 18 -40.03 4.42 7.38
CA TYR A 18 -38.78 4.92 6.78
C TYR A 18 -39.05 5.80 5.55
N ASN A 19 -39.05 7.09 5.79
CA ASN A 19 -39.57 8.16 4.94
C ASN A 19 -38.57 8.65 3.86
N MET A 20 -37.88 7.74 3.18
CA MET A 20 -36.87 8.07 2.17
C MET A 20 -37.39 7.83 0.75
N PRO A 21 -37.20 8.76 -0.22
CA PRO A 21 -37.65 8.56 -1.60
C PRO A 21 -36.96 7.35 -2.24
N ILE A 22 -37.73 6.48 -2.89
CA ILE A 22 -37.24 5.26 -3.55
C ILE A 22 -36.13 5.57 -4.57
N SER A 23 -36.24 6.69 -5.28
CA SER A 23 -35.21 7.13 -6.23
C SER A 23 -33.84 7.30 -5.57
N VAL A 24 -33.77 7.85 -4.36
CA VAL A 24 -32.52 8.03 -3.62
C VAL A 24 -31.99 6.68 -3.14
N VAL A 25 -32.88 5.79 -2.68
CA VAL A 25 -32.50 4.42 -2.28
C VAL A 25 -31.87 3.66 -3.46
N CYS A 26 -32.47 3.74 -4.64
CA CYS A 26 -31.93 3.14 -5.87
C CYS A 26 -30.55 3.73 -6.23
N VAL A 27 -30.38 5.05 -6.12
CA VAL A 27 -29.10 5.71 -6.40
C VAL A 27 -28.01 5.21 -5.45
N HIS A 28 -28.29 5.12 -4.14
CA HIS A 28 -27.34 4.58 -3.17
C HIS A 28 -26.97 3.12 -3.46
N PHE A 29 -27.97 2.28 -3.78
CA PHE A 29 -27.73 0.89 -4.11
C PHE A 29 -26.81 0.75 -5.34
N ILE A 30 -27.12 1.46 -6.43
CA ILE A 30 -26.34 1.44 -7.67
C ILE A 30 -24.92 1.97 -7.42
N ALA A 31 -24.78 3.06 -6.66
CA ALA A 31 -23.50 3.61 -6.29
C ALA A 31 -22.65 2.63 -5.45
N GLY A 32 -23.26 1.74 -4.67
CA GLY A 32 -22.55 0.69 -3.91
C GLY A 32 -21.98 -0.46 -4.75
N LEU A 33 -22.48 -0.69 -5.98
CA LEU A 33 -22.18 -1.92 -6.75
C LEU A 33 -20.71 -2.03 -7.18
N TYR A 34 -19.98 -0.91 -7.27
CA TYR A 34 -18.56 -0.98 -7.62
C TYR A 34 -17.71 -1.60 -6.50
N ILE A 35 -18.12 -1.50 -5.22
CA ILE A 35 -17.33 -1.93 -4.07
C ILE A 35 -16.96 -3.43 -4.16
N PRO A 36 -17.90 -4.38 -4.32
CA PRO A 36 -17.56 -5.80 -4.42
C PRO A 36 -16.68 -6.11 -5.65
N LEU A 37 -16.94 -5.48 -6.80
CA LEU A 37 -16.14 -5.67 -8.01
C LEU A 37 -14.68 -5.29 -7.78
N PHE A 38 -14.45 -4.08 -7.25
CA PHE A 38 -13.10 -3.57 -6.98
C PHE A 38 -12.44 -4.29 -5.82
N LEU A 39 -13.20 -4.77 -4.82
CA LEU A 39 -12.67 -5.58 -3.73
C LEU A 39 -12.08 -6.91 -4.24
N VAL A 40 -12.79 -7.61 -5.13
CA VAL A 40 -12.29 -8.85 -5.74
C VAL A 40 -11.02 -8.58 -6.55
N LEU A 41 -11.00 -7.50 -7.35
CA LEU A 41 -9.81 -7.10 -8.10
C LEU A 41 -8.63 -6.73 -7.17
N PHE A 42 -8.90 -6.01 -6.09
CA PHE A 42 -7.91 -5.61 -5.10
C PHE A 42 -7.26 -6.82 -4.42
N VAL A 43 -8.07 -7.80 -3.98
CA VAL A 43 -7.57 -9.04 -3.37
C VAL A 43 -6.72 -9.85 -4.35
N ARG A 44 -7.17 -9.98 -5.61
CA ARG A 44 -6.40 -10.68 -6.67
C ARG A 44 -5.05 -10.00 -6.94
N ARG A 45 -5.01 -8.67 -6.84
CA ARG A 45 -3.84 -7.83 -7.15
C ARG A 45 -3.01 -7.44 -5.93
N ARG A 46 -3.26 -8.04 -4.76
CA ARG A 46 -2.58 -7.72 -3.48
C ARG A 46 -1.06 -7.84 -3.49
N HIS A 47 -0.50 -8.57 -4.45
CA HIS A 47 0.94 -8.75 -4.61
C HIS A 47 1.61 -7.59 -5.35
N LEU A 48 0.84 -6.77 -6.07
CA LEU A 48 1.36 -5.64 -6.85
C LEU A 48 1.70 -4.45 -5.95
N PRO A 49 2.78 -3.70 -6.24
CA PRO A 49 3.29 -2.64 -5.36
C PRO A 49 2.23 -1.60 -4.96
N SER A 50 1.46 -1.07 -5.92
CA SER A 50 0.43 -0.06 -5.66
C SER A 50 -0.64 -0.51 -4.66
N VAL A 51 -0.98 -1.81 -4.64
CA VAL A 51 -1.98 -2.38 -3.73
C VAL A 51 -1.35 -2.77 -2.39
N ARG A 52 -0.12 -3.29 -2.41
CA ARG A 52 0.61 -3.71 -1.21
C ARG A 52 0.88 -2.53 -0.27
N GLN A 53 1.12 -1.34 -0.81
CA GLN A 53 1.42 -0.14 -0.04
C GLN A 53 0.22 0.41 0.72
N THR A 54 -1.00 0.17 0.26
CA THR A 54 -2.21 0.70 0.91
C THR A 54 -2.68 -0.14 2.10
N ASN A 55 -1.82 -0.97 2.69
CA ASN A 55 -2.17 -1.89 3.78
C ASN A 55 -3.40 -2.75 3.43
N PRO A 56 -3.24 -3.78 2.58
CA PRO A 56 -4.36 -4.47 1.95
C PRO A 56 -5.32 -5.14 2.95
N ALA A 57 -4.84 -5.53 4.13
CA ALA A 57 -5.70 -6.10 5.17
C ALA A 57 -6.74 -5.09 5.66
N HIS A 58 -6.32 -3.86 5.96
CA HIS A 58 -7.23 -2.81 6.42
C HIS A 58 -8.19 -2.37 5.32
N VAL A 59 -7.71 -2.18 4.09
CA VAL A 59 -8.58 -1.77 2.96
C VAL A 59 -9.64 -2.81 2.66
N VAL A 60 -9.32 -4.11 2.77
CA VAL A 60 -10.32 -5.18 2.63
C VAL A 60 -11.39 -5.07 3.71
N VAL A 61 -11.01 -4.84 4.98
CA VAL A 61 -11.96 -4.65 6.08
C VAL A 61 -12.84 -3.41 5.86
N ILE A 62 -12.23 -2.26 5.57
CA ILE A 62 -12.92 -1.00 5.25
C ILE A 62 -13.93 -1.22 4.12
N SER A 63 -13.51 -1.85 3.04
CA SER A 63 -14.35 -2.06 1.85
C SER A 63 -15.44 -3.10 2.07
N THR A 64 -15.19 -4.11 2.91
CA THR A 64 -16.18 -5.15 3.23
C THR A 64 -17.32 -4.55 4.05
N PHE A 65 -17.01 -3.88 5.16
CA PHE A 65 -18.04 -3.25 5.99
C PHE A 65 -18.66 -2.03 5.32
N GLY A 66 -17.88 -1.28 4.54
CA GLY A 66 -18.40 -0.19 3.71
C GLY A 66 -19.36 -0.71 2.63
N GLY A 67 -19.05 -1.87 2.03
CA GLY A 67 -19.93 -2.57 1.10
C GLY A 67 -21.21 -3.08 1.76
N ILE A 68 -21.10 -3.72 2.93
CA ILE A 68 -22.27 -4.14 3.72
C ILE A 68 -23.16 -2.94 4.05
N TYR A 69 -22.58 -1.80 4.41
CA TYR A 69 -23.33 -0.57 4.65
C TYR A 69 -23.99 -0.05 3.35
N CYS A 70 -23.20 0.21 2.31
CA CYS A 70 -23.66 0.85 1.07
C CYS A 70 -24.61 0.00 0.24
N LEU A 71 -24.51 -1.33 0.29
CA LEU A 71 -25.42 -2.24 -0.42
C LEU A 71 -26.51 -2.78 0.49
N GLY A 72 -26.17 -3.14 1.73
CA GLY A 72 -27.11 -3.76 2.66
C GLY A 72 -28.19 -2.80 3.14
N THR A 73 -27.85 -1.53 3.43
CA THR A 73 -28.86 -0.56 3.88
C THR A 73 -29.89 -0.23 2.81
N PRO A 74 -29.54 0.23 1.59
CA PRO A 74 -30.54 0.48 0.57
C PRO A 74 -31.15 -0.81 0.02
N GLY A 75 -30.40 -1.92 -0.05
CA GLY A 75 -30.92 -3.22 -0.48
C GLY A 75 -32.03 -3.72 0.44
N ALA A 76 -31.85 -3.63 1.76
CA ALA A 76 -32.87 -3.95 2.75
C ALA A 76 -34.13 -3.09 2.59
N LEU A 77 -33.98 -1.81 2.25
CA LEU A 77 -35.11 -0.90 2.00
C LEU A 77 -35.85 -1.23 0.70
N LEU A 78 -35.15 -1.64 -0.36
CA LEU A 78 -35.76 -2.00 -1.65
C LEU A 78 -36.63 -3.26 -1.57
N ILE A 79 -36.29 -4.20 -0.68
CA ILE A 79 -37.03 -5.47 -0.52
C ILE A 79 -37.95 -5.47 0.70
N TYR A 80 -38.03 -4.36 1.43
CA TYR A 80 -38.71 -4.28 2.74
C TYR A 80 -40.17 -4.72 2.67
N ASP A 81 -40.87 -4.37 1.60
CA ASP A 81 -42.29 -4.70 1.41
C ASP A 81 -42.53 -6.21 1.21
N VAL A 82 -41.49 -6.94 0.76
CA VAL A 82 -41.56 -8.40 0.57
C VAL A 82 -41.00 -9.15 1.79
N TRP A 83 -39.91 -8.63 2.39
CA TRP A 83 -39.20 -9.22 3.53
C TRP A 83 -38.98 -8.15 4.60
N PRO A 84 -39.96 -7.91 5.49
CA PRO A 84 -39.87 -6.85 6.47
C PRO A 84 -38.83 -7.18 7.55
N ILE A 85 -37.97 -6.20 7.85
CA ILE A 85 -36.88 -6.32 8.84
C ILE A 85 -37.23 -5.46 10.06
N SER A 86 -36.89 -5.92 11.26
CA SER A 86 -37.07 -5.10 12.47
C SER A 86 -36.12 -3.90 12.46
N ILE A 87 -36.58 -2.76 12.98
CA ILE A 87 -35.77 -1.54 13.04
C ILE A 87 -34.50 -1.77 13.85
N GLY A 88 -34.59 -2.51 14.97
CA GLY A 88 -33.41 -2.82 15.76
C GLY A 88 -32.33 -3.59 15.00
N ALA A 89 -32.72 -4.59 14.20
CA ALA A 89 -31.77 -5.34 13.37
C ALA A 89 -31.15 -4.45 12.28
N TYR A 90 -31.98 -3.65 11.61
CA TYR A 90 -31.49 -2.71 10.58
C TYR A 90 -30.53 -1.67 11.17
N ALA A 91 -30.89 -1.02 12.28
CA ALA A 91 -30.08 -0.01 12.94
C ALA A 91 -28.77 -0.59 13.48
N LEU A 92 -28.80 -1.81 14.04
CA LEU A 92 -27.59 -2.48 14.51
C LEU A 92 -26.65 -2.77 13.36
N VAL A 93 -27.11 -3.40 12.27
CA VAL A 93 -26.26 -3.75 11.12
C VAL A 93 -25.74 -2.49 10.41
N ALA A 94 -26.61 -1.50 10.18
CA ALA A 94 -26.25 -0.25 9.53
C ALA A 94 -25.18 0.51 10.34
N THR A 95 -25.43 0.76 11.61
CA THR A 95 -24.51 1.54 12.44
C THR A 95 -23.22 0.78 12.74
N ALA A 96 -23.30 -0.53 13.03
CA ALA A 96 -22.10 -1.33 13.24
C ALA A 96 -21.21 -1.35 11.99
N SER A 97 -21.79 -1.54 10.79
CA SER A 97 -21.03 -1.55 9.54
C SER A 97 -20.40 -0.18 9.24
N PHE A 98 -21.13 0.91 9.50
CA PHE A 98 -20.62 2.27 9.34
C PHE A 98 -19.47 2.57 10.31
N LEU A 99 -19.66 2.33 11.60
CA LEU A 99 -18.65 2.55 12.64
C LEU A 99 -17.41 1.69 12.41
N TRP A 100 -17.59 0.43 12.00
CA TRP A 100 -16.49 -0.44 11.66
C TRP A 100 -15.68 0.10 10.50
N THR A 101 -16.34 0.60 9.45
CA THR A 101 -15.69 1.21 8.29
C THR A 101 -14.86 2.44 8.69
N MET A 102 -15.44 3.34 9.48
CA MET A 102 -14.77 4.58 9.91
C MET A 102 -13.62 4.29 10.88
N PHE A 103 -13.79 3.36 11.82
CA PHE A 103 -12.73 2.96 12.74
C PHE A 103 -11.60 2.23 12.02
N ALA A 104 -11.91 1.38 11.04
CA ALA A 104 -10.90 0.71 10.22
C ALA A 104 -10.08 1.73 9.39
N ALA A 105 -10.73 2.78 8.88
CA ALA A 105 -10.06 3.88 8.20
C ALA A 105 -9.10 4.64 9.14
N PHE A 106 -9.58 5.02 10.34
CA PHE A 106 -8.73 5.62 11.37
C PHE A 106 -7.57 4.71 11.79
N SER A 107 -7.83 3.41 11.98
CA SER A 107 -6.78 2.43 12.31
C SER A 107 -5.72 2.35 11.19
N SER A 108 -6.14 2.48 9.93
CA SER A 108 -5.23 2.54 8.79
C SER A 108 -4.33 3.79 8.84
N ASP A 109 -4.86 4.94 9.25
CA ASP A 109 -4.06 6.15 9.50
C ASP A 109 -3.04 5.93 10.63
N VAL A 110 -3.45 5.32 11.74
CA VAL A 110 -2.54 5.00 12.86
C VAL A 110 -1.38 4.12 12.37
N VAL A 111 -1.69 3.06 11.61
CA VAL A 111 -0.66 2.18 11.04
C VAL A 111 0.28 2.95 10.13
N LEU A 112 -0.24 3.85 9.28
CA LEU A 112 0.57 4.69 8.42
C LEU A 112 1.57 5.53 9.21
N VAL A 113 1.12 6.20 10.28
CA VAL A 113 1.97 7.00 11.18
C VAL A 113 3.02 6.12 11.85
N CYS A 114 2.63 4.95 12.36
CA CYS A 114 3.55 4.02 13.00
C CYS A 114 4.61 3.49 12.02
N THR A 115 4.24 3.13 10.79
CA THR A 115 5.18 2.70 9.74
C THR A 115 6.12 3.83 9.31
N TYR A 116 5.65 5.07 9.32
CA TYR A 116 6.51 6.23 9.14
C TYR A 116 7.57 6.34 10.23
N PHE A 117 7.18 6.30 11.50
CA PHE A 117 8.13 6.33 12.60
C PHE A 117 9.09 5.13 12.57
N GLN A 118 8.60 3.95 12.19
CA GLN A 118 9.46 2.77 11.99
C GLN A 118 10.53 3.05 10.92
N SER A 119 10.14 3.61 9.78
CA SER A 119 11.07 3.92 8.67
C SER A 119 12.10 4.97 9.09
N LYS A 120 11.67 6.02 9.80
CA LYS A 120 12.56 7.04 10.35
C LYS A 120 13.55 6.46 11.35
N TRP A 121 13.06 5.72 12.35
CA TRP A 121 13.91 5.11 13.38
C TRP A 121 14.84 4.04 12.82
N THR A 122 14.49 3.38 11.72
CA THR A 122 15.39 2.46 11.01
C THR A 122 16.62 3.20 10.47
N VAL A 123 16.42 4.39 9.88
CA VAL A 123 17.54 5.23 9.43
C VAL A 123 18.33 5.79 10.60
N ASP A 124 17.66 6.31 11.63
CA ASP A 124 18.34 6.82 12.83
C ASP A 124 19.16 5.71 13.53
N MET A 125 18.66 4.48 13.53
CA MET A 125 19.37 3.32 14.07
C MET A 125 20.62 3.01 13.26
N HIS A 126 20.53 3.03 11.93
CA HIS A 126 21.66 2.81 11.03
C HIS A 126 22.74 3.89 11.20
N THR A 127 22.36 5.17 11.23
CA THR A 127 23.30 6.28 11.45
C THR A 127 23.95 6.22 12.84
N ASN A 128 23.18 5.80 13.85
CA ASN A 128 23.74 5.60 15.19
C ASN A 128 24.73 4.45 15.18
N MET A 129 24.42 3.29 14.62
CA MET A 129 25.36 2.16 14.52
C MET A 129 26.70 2.53 13.84
N GLN A 130 26.68 3.47 12.90
CA GLN A 130 27.90 3.94 12.23
C GLN A 130 28.74 4.92 13.07
N SER A 131 28.12 5.64 14.00
CA SER A 131 28.77 6.73 14.76
C SER A 131 28.99 6.43 16.23
N SER A 132 28.13 5.61 16.85
CA SER A 132 28.10 5.34 18.29
C SER A 132 27.33 4.05 18.65
N VAL A 133 27.42 3.59 19.90
CA VAL A 133 26.58 2.48 20.37
C VAL A 133 25.16 3.00 20.62
N PRO A 134 24.13 2.48 19.94
CA PRO A 134 22.76 2.94 20.12
C PRO A 134 22.26 2.65 21.53
N SER A 135 21.53 3.61 22.12
CA SER A 135 21.00 3.45 23.48
C SER A 135 20.05 2.26 23.59
N HIS A 136 20.15 1.49 24.68
CA HIS A 136 19.30 0.31 24.91
C HIS A 136 17.79 0.66 24.87
N HIS A 137 17.41 1.81 25.40
CA HIS A 137 16.03 2.30 25.36
C HIS A 137 15.53 2.56 23.93
N PHE A 138 16.37 3.10 23.05
CA PHE A 138 16.00 3.35 21.65
C PHE A 138 15.80 2.03 20.89
N VAL A 139 16.70 1.06 21.09
CA VAL A 139 16.58 -0.29 20.52
C VAL A 139 15.29 -0.97 20.97
N ALA A 140 14.98 -0.91 22.27
CA ALA A 140 13.75 -1.49 22.81
C ALA A 140 12.48 -0.87 22.19
N ARG A 141 12.46 0.45 21.99
CA ARG A 141 11.35 1.15 21.32
C ARG A 141 11.18 0.72 19.87
N CYS A 142 12.29 0.61 19.13
CA CYS A 142 12.25 0.13 17.74
C CYS A 142 11.71 -1.30 17.65
N LYS A 143 12.20 -2.20 18.50
CA LYS A 143 11.72 -3.60 18.57
C LYS A 143 10.25 -3.69 18.94
N LEU A 144 9.79 -2.88 19.90
CA LEU A 144 8.38 -2.85 20.27
C LEU A 144 7.51 -2.44 19.09
N LEU A 145 7.89 -1.36 18.39
CA LEU A 145 7.15 -0.88 17.22
C LEU A 145 7.10 -1.92 16.10
N GLN A 146 8.21 -2.61 15.83
CA GLN A 146 8.28 -3.71 14.85
C GLN A 146 7.38 -4.88 15.23
N ARG A 147 7.34 -5.25 16.52
CA ARG A 147 6.45 -6.31 17.00
C ARG A 147 4.99 -5.90 16.84
N VAL A 148 4.62 -4.67 17.19
CA VAL A 148 3.23 -4.18 17.07
C VAL A 148 2.79 -4.12 15.61
N LEU A 149 3.68 -3.70 14.70
CA LEU A 149 3.40 -3.60 13.26
C LEU A 149 3.50 -4.93 12.50
N ALA A 150 3.95 -6.01 13.15
CA ALA A 150 3.99 -7.31 12.49
C ALA A 150 2.56 -7.77 12.10
N PRO A 151 2.36 -8.49 10.98
CA PRO A 151 1.02 -8.72 10.42
C PRO A 151 0.02 -9.39 11.38
N ARG A 152 0.47 -10.39 12.14
CA ARG A 152 -0.37 -11.14 13.09
C ARG A 152 -0.79 -10.30 14.30
N PRO A 153 0.13 -9.70 15.07
CA PRO A 153 -0.25 -8.86 16.21
C PRO A 153 -1.00 -7.61 15.76
N LEU A 154 -0.66 -7.01 14.61
CA LEU A 154 -1.41 -5.88 14.07
C LEU A 154 -2.87 -6.24 13.81
N LEU A 155 -3.12 -7.38 13.15
CA LEU A 155 -4.47 -7.86 12.88
C LEU A 155 -5.22 -8.15 14.19
N ALA A 156 -4.59 -8.84 15.14
CA ALA A 156 -5.19 -9.18 16.43
C ALA A 156 -5.55 -7.91 17.23
N LEU A 157 -4.61 -6.97 17.33
CA LEU A 157 -4.80 -5.68 18.00
C LEU A 157 -5.91 -4.88 17.32
N SER A 158 -5.92 -4.86 15.98
CA SER A 158 -6.98 -4.20 15.21
C SER A 158 -8.35 -4.79 15.56
N ILE A 159 -8.52 -6.12 15.53
CA ILE A 159 -9.81 -6.76 15.87
C ILE A 159 -10.24 -6.41 17.29
N VAL A 160 -9.33 -6.51 18.27
CA VAL A 160 -9.63 -6.18 19.67
C VAL A 160 -10.07 -4.73 19.81
N LEU A 161 -9.36 -3.79 19.17
CA LEU A 161 -9.70 -2.38 19.21
C LEU A 161 -11.05 -2.07 18.54
N HIS A 162 -11.39 -2.74 17.43
CA HIS A 162 -12.71 -2.59 16.80
C HIS A 162 -13.84 -3.09 17.71
N ILE A 163 -13.65 -4.23 18.38
CA ILE A 163 -14.62 -4.77 19.34
C ILE A 163 -14.78 -3.77 20.49
N LEU A 164 -13.69 -3.30 21.10
CA LEU A 164 -13.74 -2.33 22.19
C LEU A 164 -14.38 -1.01 21.76
N TRP A 165 -14.19 -0.57 20.51
CA TRP A 165 -14.80 0.64 19.98
C TRP A 165 -16.32 0.52 19.75
N THR A 166 -16.76 -0.64 19.27
CA THR A 166 -18.18 -0.90 18.98
C THR A 166 -18.97 -1.37 20.20
N LEU A 167 -18.29 -1.90 21.23
CA LEU A 167 -18.90 -2.44 22.44
C LEU A 167 -19.80 -1.44 23.19
N PRO A 168 -19.46 -0.16 23.39
CA PRO A 168 -20.34 0.79 24.08
C PRO A 168 -21.68 0.97 23.35
N TYR A 169 -21.66 1.00 22.02
CA TYR A 169 -22.87 1.11 21.20
C TYR A 169 -23.73 -0.16 21.33
N LEU A 170 -23.11 -1.33 21.20
CA LEU A 170 -23.80 -2.61 21.33
C LEU A 170 -24.40 -2.79 22.73
N LEU A 171 -23.65 -2.46 23.77
CA LEU A 171 -24.10 -2.57 25.14
C LEU A 171 -25.26 -1.60 25.42
N HIS A 172 -25.22 -0.38 24.90
CA HIS A 172 -26.32 0.56 25.03
C HIS A 172 -27.60 0.05 24.36
N ILE A 173 -27.52 -0.51 23.14
CA ILE A 173 -28.68 -1.15 22.50
C ILE A 173 -29.20 -2.31 23.36
N LEU A 174 -28.33 -3.22 23.78
CA LEU A 174 -28.75 -4.43 24.48
C LEU A 174 -29.38 -4.15 25.85
N LEU A 175 -28.91 -3.11 26.56
CA LEU A 175 -29.41 -2.76 27.89
C LEU A 175 -30.61 -1.81 27.86
N SER A 176 -30.75 -0.97 26.83
CA SER A 176 -31.78 0.08 26.76
C SER A 176 -32.89 -0.21 25.76
N ALA A 177 -32.77 -1.23 24.91
CA ALA A 177 -33.81 -1.60 23.96
C ALA A 177 -34.99 -2.31 24.63
N GLU A 178 -36.16 -1.68 24.54
CA GLU A 178 -37.41 -2.36 24.83
C GLU A 178 -37.65 -3.53 23.86
N PRO A 179 -38.35 -4.61 24.28
CA PRO A 179 -38.69 -5.74 23.39
C PRO A 179 -39.45 -5.35 22.12
N SER A 180 -40.14 -4.20 22.14
CA SER A 180 -40.84 -3.61 21.02
C SER A 180 -39.87 -3.21 19.87
N PHE A 181 -38.65 -2.78 20.19
CA PHE A 181 -37.62 -2.33 19.24
C PHE A 181 -37.17 -3.41 18.26
N TRP A 182 -37.30 -4.68 18.67
CA TRP A 182 -36.95 -5.85 17.87
C TRP A 182 -38.12 -6.39 17.04
N ARG A 183 -39.30 -5.78 17.13
CA ARG A 183 -40.50 -6.16 16.37
C ARG A 183 -40.61 -5.36 15.07
N ILE A 184 -41.26 -5.92 14.06
CA ILE A 184 -41.43 -5.30 12.73
C ILE A 184 -42.29 -4.02 12.76
N LYS A 185 -43.15 -3.86 13.77
CA LYS A 185 -44.15 -2.77 13.84
C LYS A 185 -43.69 -1.50 14.56
N THR A 186 -42.47 -1.42 15.07
CA THR A 186 -41.97 -0.20 15.72
C THR A 186 -41.59 0.86 14.69
N SER A 187 -41.57 2.13 15.11
CA SER A 187 -41.17 3.28 14.29
C SER A 187 -39.82 3.85 14.76
N TRP A 188 -39.15 4.61 13.89
CA TRP A 188 -37.89 5.32 14.19
C TRP A 188 -38.03 6.48 15.19
N SER A 189 -39.26 6.80 15.61
CA SER A 189 -39.56 7.85 16.58
C SER A 189 -39.32 7.44 18.03
N ALA A 190 -38.77 6.25 18.28
CA ALA A 190 -38.43 5.80 19.63
C ALA A 190 -37.26 6.64 20.20
N PRO A 191 -37.30 7.05 21.49
CA PRO A 191 -36.23 7.86 22.11
C PRO A 191 -34.85 7.20 22.00
N LEU A 192 -34.79 5.87 22.08
CA LEU A 192 -33.56 5.10 21.86
C LEU A 192 -32.90 5.36 20.49
N ALA A 193 -33.70 5.56 19.43
CA ALA A 193 -33.14 5.83 18.10
C ALA A 193 -32.42 7.19 18.05
N ALA A 194 -32.91 8.19 18.79
CA ALA A 194 -32.24 9.47 18.93
C ALA A 194 -30.93 9.34 19.72
N ASP A 195 -30.94 8.60 20.83
CA ASP A 195 -29.73 8.38 21.64
C ASP A 195 -28.62 7.67 20.84
N LEU A 196 -28.98 6.66 20.05
CA LEU A 196 -28.04 5.94 19.18
C LEU A 196 -27.39 6.86 18.13
N VAL A 197 -28.14 7.83 17.59
CA VAL A 197 -27.59 8.83 16.68
C VAL A 197 -26.56 9.72 17.40
N HIS A 198 -26.86 10.20 18.61
CA HIS A 198 -25.92 11.03 19.38
C HIS A 198 -24.62 10.26 19.71
N VAL A 199 -24.73 9.00 20.13
CA VAL A 199 -23.56 8.14 20.38
C VAL A 199 -22.72 7.99 19.11
N THR A 200 -23.35 7.74 17.96
CA THR A 200 -22.66 7.59 16.67
C THR A 200 -21.95 8.89 16.26
N VAL A 201 -22.61 10.05 16.43
CA VAL A 201 -22.03 11.37 16.14
C VAL A 201 -20.82 11.64 17.05
N LEU A 202 -20.92 11.34 18.34
CA LEU A 202 -19.83 11.52 19.29
C LEU A 202 -18.64 10.63 18.93
N GLN A 203 -18.87 9.36 18.60
CA GLN A 203 -17.83 8.44 18.12
C GLN A 203 -17.16 8.95 16.85
N CYS A 204 -17.93 9.46 15.88
CA CYS A 204 -17.38 10.06 14.66
C CYS A 204 -16.54 11.31 14.96
N ALA A 205 -16.97 12.15 15.90
CA ALA A 205 -16.22 13.33 16.33
C ALA A 205 -14.86 12.93 16.95
N PHE A 206 -14.83 11.89 17.79
CA PHE A 206 -13.58 11.36 18.35
C PHE A 206 -12.64 10.82 17.25
N LEU A 207 -13.16 10.08 16.28
CA LEU A 207 -12.36 9.59 15.15
C LEU A 207 -11.82 10.75 14.29
N LEU A 208 -12.62 11.78 14.07
CA LEU A 208 -12.19 12.99 13.35
C LEU A 208 -11.12 13.78 14.10
N ALA A 209 -11.26 13.93 15.42
CA ALA A 209 -10.22 14.53 16.25
C ALA A 209 -8.92 13.71 16.20
N GLY A 210 -9.03 12.38 16.29
CA GLY A 210 -7.90 11.47 16.16
C GLY A 210 -7.20 11.54 14.80
N THR A 211 -7.95 11.45 13.70
CA THR A 211 -7.40 11.58 12.34
C THR A 211 -6.76 12.95 12.12
N THR A 212 -7.33 14.02 12.66
CA THR A 212 -6.74 15.37 12.60
C THR A 212 -5.41 15.43 13.36
N PHE A 213 -5.36 14.86 14.56
CA PHE A 213 -4.14 14.77 15.35
C PHE A 213 -3.05 13.95 14.65
N LEU A 214 -3.40 12.80 14.07
CA LEU A 214 -2.48 12.00 13.25
C LEU A 214 -1.99 12.77 12.01
N GLY A 215 -2.90 13.52 11.38
CA GLY A 215 -2.58 14.41 10.27
C GLY A 215 -1.60 15.51 10.65
N TYR A 216 -1.67 16.06 11.87
CA TYR A 216 -0.68 16.99 12.41
C TYR A 216 0.68 16.34 12.62
N LEU A 217 0.72 15.12 13.19
CA LEU A 217 1.98 14.37 13.35
C LEU A 217 2.67 14.13 12.00
N LEU A 218 1.92 13.73 10.98
CA LEU A 218 2.40 13.60 9.60
C LEU A 218 2.67 14.95 8.92
N GLY A 219 2.05 16.02 9.41
CA GLY A 219 2.16 17.38 8.88
C GLY A 219 3.57 17.95 8.94
N SER A 220 4.29 17.60 10.00
CA SER A 220 5.69 17.95 10.20
C SER A 220 6.65 17.25 9.22
N VAL A 221 6.14 16.33 8.40
CA VAL A 221 6.92 15.45 7.53
C VAL A 221 6.53 15.71 6.08
N ASN A 222 7.46 16.33 5.36
CA ASN A 222 7.57 16.53 3.91
C ASN A 222 6.31 16.24 3.05
N GLU A 223 5.79 17.27 2.37
CA GLU A 223 4.57 17.23 1.53
C GLU A 223 4.66 16.31 0.28
N ALA A 224 5.84 15.74 0.01
CA ALA A 224 6.10 14.82 -1.09
C ALA A 224 5.46 13.43 -0.90
N PHE A 225 4.95 13.12 0.29
CA PHE A 225 4.43 11.80 0.64
C PHE A 225 3.11 11.48 -0.13
N ALA A 226 3.19 10.66 -1.18
CA ALA A 226 2.07 10.40 -2.09
C ALA A 226 0.89 9.67 -1.40
N LEU A 227 1.16 8.75 -0.47
CA LEU A 227 0.13 8.06 0.31
C LEU A 227 -0.65 9.02 1.22
N ARG A 228 0.01 10.01 1.80
CA ARG A 228 -0.53 11.02 2.74
C ARG A 228 -1.55 11.86 2.02
N ARG A 229 -1.33 12.20 0.75
CA ARG A 229 -2.35 12.91 -0.05
C ARG A 229 -3.64 12.11 -0.15
N VAL A 230 -3.55 10.79 -0.30
CA VAL A 230 -4.72 9.88 -0.36
C VAL A 230 -5.46 9.88 0.98
N TYR A 231 -4.74 9.66 2.08
CA TYR A 231 -5.32 9.60 3.44
C TYR A 231 -5.84 10.97 3.93
N VAL A 232 -5.09 12.07 3.71
CA VAL A 232 -5.54 13.43 4.02
C VAL A 232 -6.75 13.82 3.20
N SER A 233 -6.81 13.45 1.91
CA SER A 233 -7.98 13.69 1.08
C SER A 233 -9.21 12.94 1.62
N ALA A 234 -9.04 11.68 2.04
CA ALA A 234 -10.11 10.91 2.67
C ALA A 234 -10.55 11.58 3.98
N ALA A 235 -9.63 11.90 4.89
CA ALA A 235 -9.94 12.53 6.17
C ALA A 235 -10.65 13.89 6.01
N ARG A 236 -10.20 14.74 5.09
CA ARG A 236 -10.87 16.01 4.76
C ARG A 236 -12.28 15.79 4.21
N GLY A 237 -12.45 14.78 3.36
CA GLY A 237 -13.77 14.43 2.84
C GLY A 237 -14.71 13.89 3.93
N ILE A 238 -14.23 13.06 4.85
CA ILE A 238 -15.02 12.60 6.02
C ILE A 238 -15.40 13.81 6.88
N ALA A 239 -14.46 14.73 7.15
CA ALA A 239 -14.72 15.93 7.92
C ALA A 239 -15.79 16.82 7.25
N ALA A 240 -15.71 16.99 5.92
CA ALA A 240 -16.72 17.71 5.16
C ALA A 240 -18.10 17.03 5.24
N CYS A 241 -18.16 15.70 5.14
CA CYS A 241 -19.41 14.95 5.33
C CYS A 241 -19.95 15.14 6.75
N PHE A 242 -19.10 15.09 7.78
CA PHE A 242 -19.51 15.28 9.17
C PHE A 242 -20.05 16.70 9.44
N VAL A 243 -19.37 17.74 8.93
CA VAL A 243 -19.86 19.12 9.00
C VAL A 243 -21.19 19.25 8.25
N GLY A 244 -21.29 18.69 7.05
CA GLY A 244 -22.53 18.67 6.27
C GLY A 244 -23.67 17.98 7.02
N TYR A 245 -23.38 16.89 7.73
CA TYR A 245 -24.35 16.17 8.57
C TYR A 245 -24.86 17.06 9.71
N LEU A 246 -23.95 17.73 10.44
CA LEU A 246 -24.33 18.64 11.52
C LEU A 246 -25.14 19.83 11.02
N VAL A 247 -24.75 20.43 9.89
CA VAL A 247 -25.51 21.52 9.26
C VAL A 247 -26.90 21.04 8.87
N ALA A 248 -27.02 19.87 8.24
CA ALA A 248 -28.33 19.31 7.88
C ALA A 248 -29.19 19.04 9.12
N ALA A 249 -28.60 18.54 10.21
CA ALA A 249 -29.29 18.29 11.47
C ALA A 249 -29.79 19.57 12.15
N LEU A 250 -29.04 20.68 12.03
CA LEU A 250 -29.38 21.98 12.64
C LEU A 250 -30.34 22.82 11.80
N VAL A 251 -30.18 22.82 10.47
CA VAL A 251 -30.91 23.71 9.55
C VAL A 251 -32.26 23.12 9.13
N VAL A 252 -32.36 21.80 8.99
CA VAL A 252 -33.61 21.16 8.55
C VAL A 252 -34.59 21.12 9.72
N PRO A 253 -35.78 21.76 9.61
CA PRO A 253 -36.76 21.77 10.68
C PRO A 253 -37.18 20.35 11.08
N SER A 254 -37.41 20.12 12.38
CA SER A 254 -37.87 18.83 12.91
C SER A 254 -39.18 18.34 12.28
N THR A 255 -39.99 19.26 11.74
CA THR A 255 -41.25 18.99 11.02
C THR A 255 -41.05 18.38 9.63
N LYS A 256 -39.83 18.43 9.06
CA LYS A 256 -39.49 17.84 7.75
C LYS A 256 -38.66 16.56 7.91
N GLU A 257 -39.24 15.57 8.58
CA GLU A 257 -38.55 14.32 8.93
C GLU A 257 -38.02 13.56 7.69
N THR A 258 -38.81 13.46 6.62
CA THR A 258 -38.44 12.84 5.33
C THR A 258 -37.14 13.43 4.75
N LEU A 259 -37.05 14.76 4.72
CA LEU A 259 -35.89 15.47 4.19
C LEU A 259 -34.67 15.25 5.09
N ARG A 260 -34.86 15.32 6.41
CA ARG A 260 -33.78 15.14 7.39
C ARG A 260 -33.17 13.74 7.31
N THR A 261 -34.00 12.70 7.25
CA THR A 261 -33.53 11.30 7.14
C THR A 261 -32.86 11.04 5.79
N THR A 262 -33.41 11.59 4.71
CA THR A 262 -32.82 11.47 3.36
C THR A 262 -31.44 12.12 3.29
N LEU A 263 -31.29 13.34 3.83
CA LEU A 263 -29.99 14.03 3.86
C LEU A 263 -28.99 13.30 4.76
N ALA A 264 -29.40 12.92 5.97
CA ALA A 264 -28.56 12.19 6.91
C ALA A 264 -27.98 10.91 6.29
N THR A 265 -28.84 10.08 5.71
CA THR A 265 -28.44 8.82 5.06
C THR A 265 -27.60 9.04 3.81
N SER A 266 -27.90 10.06 3.00
CA SER A 266 -27.09 10.38 1.81
C SER A 266 -25.68 10.82 2.19
N ILE A 267 -25.55 11.61 3.26
CA ILE A 267 -24.26 12.09 3.75
C ILE A 267 -23.44 10.94 4.33
N THR A 268 -24.04 10.01 5.09
CA THR A 268 -23.31 8.85 5.63
C THR A 268 -22.89 7.87 4.54
N HIS A 269 -23.70 7.66 3.50
CA HIS A 269 -23.30 6.92 2.30
C HIS A 269 -22.14 7.60 1.59
N MET A 270 -22.22 8.92 1.38
CA MET A 270 -21.13 9.69 0.77
C MET A 270 -19.83 9.57 1.58
N ALA A 271 -19.91 9.61 2.92
CA ALA A 271 -18.75 9.44 3.79
C ALA A 271 -18.04 8.10 3.57
N VAL A 272 -18.79 7.00 3.40
CA VAL A 272 -18.20 5.68 3.08
C VAL A 272 -17.53 5.71 1.70
N HIS A 273 -18.18 6.27 0.68
CA HIS A 273 -17.60 6.37 -0.66
C HIS A 273 -16.33 7.22 -0.71
N VAL A 274 -16.29 8.33 0.03
CA VAL A 274 -15.12 9.21 0.19
C VAL A 274 -13.91 8.46 0.75
N VAL A 275 -14.12 7.45 1.60
CA VAL A 275 -13.06 6.60 2.14
C VAL A 275 -12.68 5.49 1.17
N VAL A 276 -13.69 4.77 0.65
CA VAL A 276 -13.46 3.58 -0.17
C VAL A 276 -12.87 3.92 -1.53
N LEU A 277 -13.31 4.98 -2.22
CA LEU A 277 -12.79 5.35 -3.54
C LEU A 277 -11.25 5.55 -3.57
N PRO A 278 -10.66 6.42 -2.73
CA PRO A 278 -9.22 6.65 -2.76
C PRO A 278 -8.40 5.45 -2.28
N LEU A 279 -8.93 4.65 -1.34
CA LEU A 279 -8.20 3.52 -0.74
C LEU A 279 -8.34 2.21 -1.52
N LEU A 280 -9.48 1.97 -2.20
CA LEU A 280 -9.76 0.74 -2.93
C LEU A 280 -9.60 0.91 -4.45
N VAL A 281 -10.29 1.89 -5.03
CA VAL A 281 -10.41 2.01 -6.49
C VAL A 281 -9.10 2.52 -7.11
N ARG A 282 -8.52 3.58 -6.54
CA ARG A 282 -7.30 4.19 -7.09
C ARG A 282 -6.11 3.23 -7.16
N PRO A 283 -5.78 2.43 -6.13
CA PRO A 283 -4.71 1.42 -6.22
C PRO A 283 -4.98 0.35 -7.28
N VAL A 284 -6.23 -0.12 -7.39
CA VAL A 284 -6.60 -1.11 -8.42
C VAL A 284 -6.41 -0.56 -9.84
N LEU A 285 -6.76 0.70 -10.07
CA LEU A 285 -6.55 1.33 -11.37
C LEU A 285 -5.06 1.47 -11.70
N ARG A 286 -4.23 1.89 -10.73
CA ARG A 286 -2.77 2.00 -10.90
C ARG A 286 -2.12 0.65 -11.17
N SER A 287 -2.54 -0.39 -10.46
CA SER A 287 -2.03 -1.76 -10.60
C SER A 287 -2.24 -2.35 -12.00
N ARG A 288 -3.08 -1.76 -12.86
CA ARG A 288 -3.22 -2.21 -14.26
C ARG A 288 -1.90 -2.11 -15.03
N HIS A 289 -1.17 -1.00 -14.84
CA HIS A 289 0.11 -0.79 -15.51
C HIS A 289 1.18 -1.72 -14.94
N GLU A 290 1.18 -1.90 -13.61
CA GLU A 290 2.09 -2.83 -12.92
C GLU A 290 1.86 -4.29 -13.34
N ALA A 291 0.61 -4.71 -13.55
CA ALA A 291 0.29 -6.07 -13.98
C ALA A 291 0.82 -6.38 -15.40
N VAL A 292 0.82 -5.38 -16.29
CA VAL A 292 1.40 -5.51 -17.63
C VAL A 292 2.91 -5.70 -17.54
N LEU A 293 3.59 -4.95 -16.67
CA LEU A 293 5.03 -5.08 -16.45
C LEU A 293 5.41 -6.41 -15.74
N ALA A 294 4.63 -6.84 -14.75
CA ALA A 294 4.88 -8.05 -13.97
C ALA A 294 4.71 -9.37 -14.78
N LEU A 295 4.00 -9.33 -15.91
CA LEU A 295 3.85 -10.45 -16.84
C LEU A 295 5.02 -10.60 -17.82
N ALA A 296 6.06 -9.76 -17.72
CA ALA A 296 7.30 -9.86 -18.48
C ALA A 296 8.52 -10.48 -17.71
N PRO A 297 8.36 -11.41 -16.74
CA PRO A 297 9.40 -11.78 -15.76
C PRO A 297 10.60 -12.57 -16.34
N ALA A 298 10.65 -12.82 -17.65
CA ALA A 298 11.73 -13.59 -18.27
C ALA A 298 13.05 -12.81 -18.42
N HIS A 299 13.08 -11.48 -18.23
CA HIS A 299 14.09 -10.65 -18.88
C HIS A 299 15.32 -10.28 -18.00
N PHE A 300 15.33 -10.43 -16.68
CA PHE A 300 16.53 -10.08 -15.87
C PHE A 300 17.81 -10.88 -16.21
N ARG A 301 17.70 -11.99 -16.96
CA ARG A 301 18.83 -12.77 -17.48
C ARG A 301 19.34 -12.25 -18.83
N ASP A 302 18.51 -11.50 -19.56
CA ASP A 302 18.90 -10.87 -20.80
C ASP A 302 19.53 -9.53 -20.47
N LYS A 303 20.81 -9.35 -20.85
CA LYS A 303 21.57 -8.11 -20.59
C LYS A 303 20.93 -6.88 -21.23
N GLU A 304 20.13 -7.09 -22.28
CA GLU A 304 19.40 -6.04 -23.00
C GLU A 304 18.02 -5.75 -22.42
N SER A 305 17.64 -6.45 -21.35
CA SER A 305 16.36 -6.19 -20.68
C SER A 305 16.32 -4.82 -20.04
N TRP A 306 15.11 -4.26 -19.98
CA TRP A 306 14.86 -3.03 -19.24
C TRP A 306 15.36 -3.17 -17.79
N GLU A 307 15.14 -4.32 -17.18
CA GLU A 307 15.54 -4.57 -15.80
C GLU A 307 17.05 -4.59 -15.58
N ALA A 308 17.82 -5.25 -16.44
CA ALA A 308 19.27 -5.32 -16.32
C ALA A 308 19.92 -3.94 -16.54
N ILE A 309 19.49 -3.22 -17.58
CA ILE A 309 19.97 -1.86 -17.87
C ILE A 309 19.66 -0.91 -16.70
N ASN A 310 18.44 -0.98 -16.16
CA ASN A 310 18.08 -0.13 -15.02
C ASN A 310 18.74 -0.57 -13.71
N ALA A 311 19.15 -1.83 -13.56
CA ALA A 311 19.93 -2.28 -12.41
C ALA A 311 21.33 -1.66 -12.41
N ASP A 312 22.00 -1.65 -13.56
CA ASP A 312 23.33 -1.05 -13.69
C ASP A 312 23.29 0.47 -13.51
N LEU A 313 22.32 1.14 -14.13
CA LEU A 313 22.10 2.58 -13.96
C LEU A 313 21.75 2.92 -12.51
N LEU A 314 20.89 2.13 -11.85
CA LEU A 314 20.55 2.33 -10.45
C LEU A 314 21.76 2.11 -9.55
N ALA A 315 22.58 1.10 -9.82
CA ALA A 315 23.80 0.86 -9.06
C ALA A 315 24.77 2.06 -9.14
N LEU A 316 24.94 2.64 -10.32
CA LEU A 316 25.74 3.87 -10.52
C LEU A 316 25.11 5.07 -9.81
N PHE A 317 23.79 5.25 -9.92
CA PHE A 317 23.09 6.34 -9.26
C PHE A 317 23.25 6.28 -7.74
N LEU A 318 23.10 5.08 -7.15
CA LEU A 318 23.28 4.83 -5.72
C LEU A 318 24.74 4.91 -5.24
N ALA A 319 25.71 4.84 -6.15
CA ALA A 319 27.12 5.07 -5.82
C ALA A 319 27.44 6.57 -5.64
N THR A 320 26.63 7.46 -6.22
CA THR A 320 26.78 8.92 -6.02
C THR A 320 26.19 9.36 -4.68
N PRO A 321 26.81 10.32 -3.96
CA PRO A 321 26.25 10.85 -2.70
C PRO A 321 24.84 11.42 -2.88
N ASP A 322 24.62 12.21 -3.93
CA ASP A 322 23.36 12.88 -4.21
C ASP A 322 22.27 11.89 -4.63
N GLY A 323 22.60 10.92 -5.48
CA GLY A 323 21.66 9.88 -5.91
C GLY A 323 21.26 8.99 -4.74
N ALA A 324 22.21 8.60 -3.89
CA ALA A 324 21.93 7.82 -2.70
C ALA A 324 21.07 8.59 -1.67
N ALA A 325 21.36 9.87 -1.44
CA ALA A 325 20.57 10.72 -0.55
C ALA A 325 19.14 10.91 -1.09
N THR A 326 18.99 11.14 -2.40
CA THR A 326 17.69 11.28 -3.06
C THR A 326 16.88 9.99 -2.97
N TYR A 327 17.50 8.85 -3.25
CA TYR A 327 16.84 7.55 -3.19
C TYR A 327 16.46 7.17 -1.75
N LEU A 328 17.31 7.48 -0.78
CA LEU A 328 17.00 7.29 0.64
C LEU A 328 15.81 8.15 1.06
N ALA A 329 15.81 9.44 0.73
CA ALA A 329 14.70 10.35 1.01
C ALA A 329 13.40 9.84 0.36
N PHE A 330 13.47 9.38 -0.88
CA PHE A 330 12.34 8.76 -1.57
C PHE A 330 11.81 7.51 -0.85
N THR A 331 12.67 6.57 -0.48
CA THR A 331 12.25 5.35 0.21
C THR A 331 11.62 5.63 1.57
N GLN A 332 12.14 6.61 2.33
CA GLN A 332 11.53 7.08 3.58
C GLN A 332 10.16 7.73 3.34
N VAL A 333 10.03 8.55 2.30
CA VAL A 333 8.79 9.27 1.95
C VAL A 333 7.73 8.35 1.33
N GLN A 334 8.08 7.18 0.80
CA GLN A 334 7.10 6.22 0.30
C GLN A 334 6.88 5.03 1.24
N LEU A 335 7.47 5.05 2.45
CA LEU A 335 7.47 3.93 3.39
C LEU A 335 7.91 2.61 2.77
N LEU A 336 8.87 2.70 1.84
CA LEU A 336 9.45 1.55 1.19
C LEU A 336 10.48 0.89 2.14
N PRO A 337 10.87 -0.37 1.90
CA PRO A 337 11.82 -1.08 2.77
C PRO A 337 13.22 -0.42 2.81
N VAL A 338 13.40 0.58 3.66
CA VAL A 338 14.65 1.36 3.75
C VAL A 338 15.85 0.48 4.10
N ALA A 339 15.64 -0.55 4.93
CA ALA A 339 16.67 -1.52 5.27
C ALA A 339 17.31 -2.19 4.05
N TRP A 340 16.57 -2.39 2.94
CA TRP A 340 17.12 -2.98 1.72
C TRP A 340 18.17 -2.08 1.06
N LEU A 341 17.89 -0.77 1.00
CA LEU A 341 18.81 0.22 0.45
C LEU A 341 20.06 0.35 1.33
N LEU A 342 19.87 0.43 2.65
CA LEU A 342 20.96 0.55 3.61
C LEU A 342 21.88 -0.68 3.55
N ALA A 343 21.31 -1.88 3.55
CA ALA A 343 22.08 -3.12 3.43
C ALA A 343 22.82 -3.21 2.09
N TYR A 344 22.18 -2.86 0.98
CA TYR A 344 22.84 -2.83 -0.34
C TYR A 344 24.08 -1.94 -0.31
N ARG A 345 23.95 -0.72 0.23
CA ARG A 345 25.05 0.24 0.33
C ARG A 345 26.16 -0.24 1.24
N ASP A 346 25.83 -0.73 2.43
CA ASP A 346 26.82 -1.18 3.40
C ASP A 346 27.61 -2.37 2.87
N ILE A 347 26.93 -3.36 2.28
CA ILE A 347 27.60 -4.53 1.68
C ILE A 347 28.49 -4.11 0.50
N LYS A 348 28.00 -3.24 -0.41
CA LYS A 348 28.79 -2.76 -1.55
C LYS A 348 30.00 -1.91 -1.14
N SER A 349 29.86 -1.10 -0.09
CA SER A 349 30.94 -0.24 0.40
C SER A 349 32.10 -1.02 1.04
N ARG A 350 31.84 -2.24 1.54
CA ARG A 350 32.79 -3.09 2.28
C ARG A 350 33.46 -2.38 3.47
N VAL A 351 32.82 -1.34 4.02
CA VAL A 351 33.36 -0.57 5.16
C VAL A 351 33.23 -1.39 6.46
N ALA A 352 32.09 -2.05 6.66
CA ALA A 352 31.79 -2.88 7.82
C ALA A 352 32.20 -4.34 7.60
N THR A 353 32.69 -5.02 8.65
CA THR A 353 33.08 -6.44 8.56
C THR A 353 31.90 -7.34 8.16
N PRO A 354 32.15 -8.50 7.52
CA PRO A 354 31.10 -9.46 7.19
C PRO A 354 30.24 -9.84 8.41
N GLN A 355 30.87 -10.11 9.56
CA GLN A 355 30.15 -10.37 10.81
C GLN A 355 29.25 -9.20 11.23
N ALA A 356 29.73 -7.96 11.16
CA ALA A 356 28.92 -6.79 11.51
C ALA A 356 27.73 -6.61 10.54
N LEU A 357 27.90 -6.93 9.26
CA LEU A 357 26.80 -6.94 8.28
C LEU A 357 25.77 -8.02 8.60
N TYR A 358 26.22 -9.21 9.01
CA TYR A 358 25.33 -10.28 9.46
C TYR A 358 24.55 -9.86 10.72
N ASP A 359 25.23 -9.36 11.74
CA ASP A 359 24.62 -8.93 13.00
C ASP A 359 23.63 -7.79 12.77
N ALA A 360 23.95 -6.86 11.88
CA ALA A 360 23.07 -5.74 11.54
C ALA A 360 21.84 -6.17 10.75
N TYR A 361 21.97 -7.00 9.71
CA TYR A 361 20.89 -7.19 8.73
C TYR A 361 20.26 -8.59 8.71
N LEU A 362 20.89 -9.60 9.31
CA LEU A 362 20.46 -10.99 9.18
C LEU A 362 20.18 -11.67 10.52
N GLN A 363 20.77 -11.16 11.61
CA GLN A 363 20.47 -11.63 12.96
C GLN A 363 19.00 -11.34 13.33
N THR A 364 18.32 -12.35 13.87
CA THR A 364 16.89 -12.30 14.20
C THR A 364 16.55 -11.16 15.18
N ASP A 365 17.47 -10.84 16.09
CA ASP A 365 17.28 -9.81 17.11
C ASP A 365 17.65 -8.40 16.64
N SER A 366 18.09 -8.23 15.38
CA SER A 366 18.44 -6.91 14.89
C SER A 366 17.21 -6.06 14.53
N VAL A 367 17.31 -4.76 14.78
CA VAL A 367 16.32 -3.77 14.33
C VAL A 367 16.35 -3.61 12.81
N LEU A 368 17.49 -3.80 12.14
CA LEU A 368 17.57 -3.70 10.67
C LEU A 368 17.34 -5.05 9.97
N CYS A 369 16.83 -6.05 10.70
CA CYS A 369 16.71 -7.42 10.24
C CYS A 369 15.87 -7.55 8.96
N MET A 370 16.50 -8.10 7.93
CA MET A 370 15.92 -8.38 6.61
C MET A 370 15.69 -9.87 6.38
N ARG A 371 15.86 -10.70 7.42
CA ARG A 371 15.93 -12.17 7.32
C ARG A 371 14.76 -12.82 6.59
N ALA A 372 13.56 -12.23 6.67
CA ALA A 372 12.37 -12.73 5.97
C ALA A 372 12.41 -12.54 4.43
N PHE A 373 13.25 -11.63 3.93
CA PHE A 373 13.44 -11.38 2.50
C PHE A 373 14.50 -12.29 1.86
N VAL A 374 15.42 -12.83 2.68
CA VAL A 374 16.55 -13.65 2.23
C VAL A 374 16.10 -15.11 2.07
N PRO A 375 16.33 -15.74 0.90
CA PRO A 375 16.06 -17.16 0.68
C PRO A 375 16.75 -18.05 1.71
N GLU A 376 16.10 -19.15 2.05
CA GLU A 376 16.62 -20.10 3.04
C GLU A 376 17.99 -20.67 2.65
N ALA A 377 18.26 -20.89 1.36
CA ALA A 377 19.56 -21.35 0.89
C ALA A 377 20.71 -20.38 1.23
N ILE A 378 20.57 -19.10 0.88
CA ILE A 378 21.57 -18.05 1.17
C ILE A 378 21.68 -17.85 2.69
N ARG A 379 20.53 -17.82 3.37
CA ARG A 379 20.44 -17.61 4.81
C ARG A 379 21.13 -18.73 5.59
N GLY A 380 20.90 -19.99 5.23
CA GLY A 380 21.51 -21.13 5.91
C GLY A 380 23.03 -21.12 5.82
N GLU A 381 23.58 -20.74 4.66
CA GLU A 381 25.02 -20.61 4.47
C GLU A 381 25.63 -19.48 5.34
N LEU A 382 24.98 -18.31 5.37
CA LEU A 382 25.40 -17.19 6.21
C LEU A 382 25.26 -17.50 7.71
N ASP A 383 24.20 -18.19 8.11
CA ASP A 383 23.98 -18.61 9.50
C ASP A 383 25.07 -19.59 9.96
N MET A 384 25.41 -20.60 9.13
CA MET A 384 26.46 -21.56 9.47
C MET A 384 27.82 -20.88 9.69
N THR A 385 28.11 -19.85 8.90
CA THR A 385 29.40 -19.14 8.92
C THR A 385 29.49 -18.08 10.02
N PHE A 386 28.44 -17.28 10.22
CA PHE A 386 28.49 -16.09 11.07
C PHE A 386 27.72 -16.21 12.40
N ALA A 387 26.78 -17.15 12.55
CA ALA A 387 26.00 -17.25 13.80
C ALA A 387 26.82 -17.66 15.03
N ARG A 388 28.02 -18.20 14.83
CA ARG A 388 28.94 -18.59 15.91
C ARG A 388 29.92 -17.48 16.32
N ASN A 389 29.88 -16.32 15.66
CA ASN A 389 30.78 -15.18 15.91
C ASN A 389 32.28 -15.52 15.83
N VAL A 390 32.66 -16.54 15.05
CA VAL A 390 34.04 -17.07 15.01
C VAL A 390 34.95 -16.25 14.09
N LEU A 391 34.39 -15.50 13.14
CA LEU A 391 35.15 -14.81 12.10
C LEU A 391 35.03 -13.29 12.24
N ALA A 392 36.04 -12.68 12.87
CA ALA A 392 36.18 -11.22 12.92
C ALA A 392 37.02 -10.64 11.75
N SER A 393 37.41 -11.47 10.77
CA SER A 393 38.33 -11.04 9.71
C SER A 393 37.61 -10.25 8.60
N LYS A 394 38.29 -9.24 8.07
CA LYS A 394 37.90 -8.51 6.85
C LYS A 394 38.39 -9.24 5.59
N SER A 395 38.23 -10.57 5.53
CA SER A 395 38.64 -11.31 4.34
C SER A 395 37.71 -10.96 3.17
N ASP A 396 38.27 -10.60 2.01
CA ASP A 396 37.51 -10.33 0.80
C ASP A 396 36.68 -11.55 0.36
N ASP A 397 37.16 -12.76 0.64
CA ASP A 397 36.49 -14.02 0.33
C ASP A 397 35.14 -14.15 1.07
N LEU A 398 35.03 -13.59 2.28
CA LEU A 398 33.80 -13.64 3.07
C LEU A 398 32.74 -12.67 2.54
N TYR A 399 33.12 -11.60 1.84
CA TYR A 399 32.16 -10.70 1.21
C TYR A 399 31.50 -11.32 -0.02
N VAL A 400 32.18 -12.25 -0.72
CA VAL A 400 31.62 -12.97 -1.87
C VAL A 400 30.35 -13.74 -1.49
N MET A 401 30.25 -14.20 -0.24
CA MET A 401 29.04 -14.85 0.29
C MET A 401 27.80 -13.94 0.27
N TYR A 402 27.99 -12.61 0.24
CA TYR A 402 26.91 -11.64 0.16
C TYR A 402 26.55 -11.25 -1.28
N ASP A 403 27.33 -11.61 -2.30
CA ASP A 403 27.05 -11.25 -3.70
C ASP A 403 25.66 -11.71 -4.19
N PRO A 404 25.18 -12.92 -3.84
CA PRO A 404 23.81 -13.32 -4.16
C PRO A 404 22.76 -12.41 -3.49
N LEU A 405 23.03 -11.95 -2.27
CA LEU A 405 22.14 -11.04 -1.53
C LEU A 405 22.15 -9.64 -2.16
N VAL A 406 23.32 -9.11 -2.52
CA VAL A 406 23.47 -7.79 -3.18
C VAL A 406 22.72 -7.75 -4.50
N THR A 407 22.88 -8.78 -5.32
CA THR A 407 22.18 -8.90 -6.61
C THR A 407 20.68 -8.89 -6.41
N ARG A 408 20.19 -9.67 -5.42
CA ARG A 408 18.76 -9.75 -5.10
C ARG A 408 18.21 -8.43 -4.54
N LEU A 409 18.97 -7.73 -3.70
CA LEU A 409 18.59 -6.42 -3.17
C LEU A 409 18.46 -5.42 -4.31
N LEU A 410 19.45 -5.36 -5.22
CA LEU A 410 19.40 -4.48 -6.38
C LEU A 410 18.19 -4.79 -7.28
N GLN A 411 17.95 -6.07 -7.57
CA GLN A 411 16.76 -6.51 -8.31
C GLN A 411 15.46 -6.06 -7.63
N ALA A 412 15.36 -6.20 -6.31
CA ALA A 412 14.19 -5.76 -5.56
C ALA A 412 14.02 -4.24 -5.61
N LEU A 413 15.11 -3.47 -5.56
CA LEU A 413 15.05 -2.02 -5.71
C LEU A 413 14.59 -1.61 -7.13
N VAL A 414 15.08 -2.29 -8.17
CA VAL A 414 14.65 -2.04 -9.56
C VAL A 414 13.18 -2.43 -9.76
N LEU A 415 12.74 -3.59 -9.30
CA LEU A 415 11.39 -4.08 -9.60
C LEU A 415 10.32 -3.46 -8.72
N HIS A 416 10.66 -3.11 -7.47
CA HIS A 416 9.65 -2.69 -6.49
C HIS A 416 9.69 -1.21 -6.15
N THR A 417 10.84 -0.55 -6.27
CA THR A 417 10.99 0.84 -5.82
C THR A 417 11.32 1.82 -6.95
N LEU A 418 12.08 1.41 -7.97
CA LEU A 418 12.46 2.29 -9.08
C LEU A 418 11.28 2.80 -9.92
N PRO A 419 10.32 1.97 -10.41
CA PRO A 419 9.16 2.48 -11.17
C PRO A 419 8.41 3.59 -10.45
N GLN A 420 8.34 3.48 -9.13
CA GLN A 420 7.67 4.48 -8.31
C GLN A 420 8.51 5.75 -8.12
N LEU A 421 9.84 5.65 -8.12
CA LEU A 421 10.72 6.82 -8.14
C LEU A 421 10.53 7.60 -9.44
N LEU A 422 10.42 6.91 -10.58
CA LEU A 422 10.23 7.54 -11.90
C LEU A 422 8.98 8.42 -11.94
N ASP A 423 7.91 8.00 -11.27
CA ASP A 423 6.65 8.75 -11.16
C ASP A 423 6.65 9.79 -10.01
N HIS A 424 7.72 9.87 -9.22
CA HIS A 424 7.79 10.71 -8.03
C HIS A 424 8.49 12.05 -8.29
N PRO A 425 8.10 13.16 -7.63
CA PRO A 425 8.80 14.43 -7.77
C PRO A 425 10.29 14.36 -7.40
N LEU A 426 10.67 13.51 -6.44
CA LEU A 426 12.09 13.27 -6.10
C LEU A 426 12.86 12.52 -7.20
N GLY A 427 12.17 11.88 -8.14
CA GLY A 427 12.76 11.22 -9.30
C GLY A 427 13.14 12.14 -10.44
N HIS A 428 12.87 13.45 -10.38
CA HIS A 428 13.20 14.38 -11.47
C HIS A 428 14.69 14.37 -11.86
N VAL A 429 15.59 14.09 -10.90
CA VAL A 429 17.04 13.97 -11.15
C VAL A 429 17.42 12.68 -11.91
N TRP A 430 16.56 11.67 -11.91
CA TRP A 430 16.82 10.38 -12.57
C TRP A 430 16.97 10.56 -14.08
N HIS A 431 16.09 11.31 -14.72
CA HIS A 431 16.14 11.52 -16.17
C HIS A 431 17.43 12.20 -16.60
N ALA A 432 17.82 13.29 -15.94
CA ALA A 432 19.08 13.98 -16.21
C ALA A 432 20.31 13.09 -15.97
N PHE A 433 20.27 12.24 -14.93
CA PHE A 433 21.31 11.25 -14.67
C PHE A 433 21.42 10.21 -15.81
N VAL A 434 20.30 9.64 -16.24
CA VAL A 434 20.28 8.66 -17.34
C VAL A 434 20.72 9.28 -18.66
N GLU A 435 20.36 10.52 -18.96
CA GLU A 435 20.85 11.21 -20.16
C GLU A 435 22.38 11.41 -20.14
N THR A 436 22.94 11.68 -18.95
CA THR A 436 24.39 11.92 -18.78
C THR A 436 25.21 10.63 -18.80
N TYR A 437 24.73 9.57 -18.15
CA TYR A 437 25.48 8.34 -17.91
C TYR A 437 24.96 7.12 -18.70
N GLY A 438 23.73 7.17 -19.20
CA GLY A 438 23.12 6.10 -20.00
C GLY A 438 23.73 5.93 -21.38
N GLY A 439 24.31 7.00 -21.95
CA GLY A 439 25.06 6.94 -23.21
C GLY A 439 26.32 6.07 -23.17
N GLN A 440 26.83 5.72 -21.97
CA GLN A 440 27.98 4.83 -21.77
C GLN A 440 27.61 3.34 -21.86
N PHE A 441 26.32 3.01 -22.01
CA PHE A 441 25.81 1.64 -22.14
C PHE A 441 25.42 1.29 -23.59
N SER A 442 26.01 1.98 -24.58
CA SER A 442 25.92 1.57 -25.99
C SER A 442 26.46 0.15 -26.16
N ALA A 443 25.80 -0.66 -27.00
CA ALA A 443 26.14 -2.06 -27.27
C ALA A 443 27.61 -2.29 -27.70
N ASP A 444 28.28 -1.25 -28.21
CA ASP A 444 29.68 -1.33 -28.67
C ASP A 444 30.70 -1.36 -27.51
N ASP A 445 30.42 -0.74 -26.36
CA ASP A 445 31.35 -0.72 -25.21
C ASP A 445 31.32 -2.02 -24.37
N LEU A 446 30.25 -2.81 -24.50
CA LEU A 446 30.11 -4.13 -23.87
C LEU A 446 30.83 -5.25 -24.65
N LEU A 447 31.13 -5.04 -25.94
CA LEU A 447 31.89 -5.99 -26.75
C LEU A 447 33.41 -5.83 -26.61
N LEU A 448 33.88 -4.64 -26.21
CA LEU A 448 35.32 -4.34 -26.08
C LEU A 448 35.87 -4.50 -24.65
N ASN A 449 35.04 -4.43 -23.61
CA ASN A 449 35.47 -4.52 -22.20
C ASN A 449 35.32 -5.92 -21.58
N GLY A 450 35.70 -6.96 -22.33
CA GLY A 450 35.73 -8.36 -21.87
C GLY A 450 36.77 -8.70 -20.79
N ALA A 451 37.45 -7.73 -20.19
CA ALA A 451 38.39 -7.97 -19.10
C ALA A 451 38.51 -6.75 -18.17
N GLY A 452 37.96 -6.88 -16.95
CA GLY A 452 38.33 -6.05 -15.80
C GLY A 452 37.71 -4.66 -15.74
N TYR A 453 36.52 -4.54 -15.15
CA TYR A 453 35.98 -3.23 -14.76
C TYR A 453 36.49 -2.86 -13.36
N LEU A 454 37.51 -1.99 -13.32
CA LEU A 454 37.84 -1.20 -12.13
C LEU A 454 36.83 -0.06 -12.02
N GLY A 455 36.21 0.10 -10.85
CA GLY A 455 35.27 1.18 -10.57
C GLY A 455 35.88 2.60 -10.68
N PRO A 456 35.09 3.65 -10.40
CA PRO A 456 35.38 5.04 -10.78
C PRO A 456 36.57 5.70 -10.05
N PHE A 457 37.35 4.96 -9.26
CA PHE A 457 38.52 5.47 -8.52
C PHE A 457 39.86 4.83 -8.93
N GLY A 458 39.91 4.09 -10.06
CA GLY A 458 41.17 3.60 -10.63
C GLY A 458 41.89 4.70 -11.43
N VAL A 459 43.03 5.19 -10.92
CA VAL A 459 43.89 6.16 -11.62
C VAL A 459 44.39 5.56 -12.93
N ARG A 460 44.01 6.16 -14.08
CA ARG A 460 44.65 5.87 -15.38
C ARG A 460 46.14 6.23 -15.30
N ARG A 461 47.03 5.25 -15.50
CA ARG A 461 48.34 5.57 -16.10
C ARG A 461 48.13 5.69 -17.62
N PRO A 462 48.61 6.76 -18.26
CA PRO A 462 48.53 6.85 -19.72
C PRO A 462 49.48 5.79 -20.32
N LEU A 463 48.92 4.83 -21.05
CA LEU A 463 49.71 4.02 -21.97
C LEU A 463 49.98 4.86 -23.21
N GLY A 464 51.27 5.01 -23.54
CA GLY A 464 51.78 5.83 -24.61
C GLY A 464 51.20 5.46 -25.98
N THR A 465 51.10 6.47 -26.82
CA THR A 465 50.73 6.38 -28.22
C THR A 465 51.62 5.39 -28.96
N ILE A 466 51.02 4.36 -29.56
CA ILE A 466 51.65 3.60 -30.65
C ILE A 466 50.92 3.97 -31.95
N HIS A 467 51.62 4.75 -32.78
CA HIS A 467 51.33 4.88 -34.20
C HIS A 467 51.97 3.73 -34.98
N SER A 468 51.20 3.10 -35.87
CA SER A 468 51.57 2.75 -37.26
C SER A 468 50.40 1.95 -37.85
N GLN A 469 49.64 2.51 -38.80
CA GLN A 469 49.82 2.34 -40.25
C GLN A 469 50.13 0.90 -40.70
N ALA A 470 49.11 0.21 -41.21
CA ALA A 470 49.18 -0.60 -42.41
C ALA A 470 47.76 -0.86 -42.97
N THR A 471 47.45 -0.10 -44.01
CA THR A 471 46.60 -0.37 -45.16
C THR A 471 46.23 -1.85 -45.42
N TYR A 472 44.95 -2.14 -45.67
CA TYR A 472 44.52 -2.85 -46.88
C TYR A 472 43.14 -2.39 -47.33
N VAL A 473 43.03 -2.30 -48.65
CA VAL A 473 42.06 -1.54 -49.43
C VAL A 473 40.84 -2.41 -49.81
N SER A 474 39.67 -1.77 -49.74
CA SER A 474 38.47 -1.95 -50.57
C SER A 474 38.55 -2.99 -51.71
N SER A 475 37.61 -3.94 -51.72
CA SER A 475 36.95 -4.32 -52.97
C SER A 475 35.45 -4.52 -52.78
N ARG A 476 34.75 -4.18 -53.85
CA ARG A 476 33.35 -3.81 -54.01
C ARG A 476 32.61 -4.96 -54.70
N PHE A 477 31.29 -5.02 -54.52
CA PHE A 477 30.29 -5.70 -55.37
C PHE A 477 30.28 -7.25 -55.44
N SER A 478 29.17 -7.87 -55.00
CA SER A 478 28.13 -8.34 -55.94
C SER A 478 26.85 -8.78 -55.21
N SER A 479 25.73 -8.46 -55.84
CA SER A 479 24.37 -8.78 -55.45
C SER A 479 23.87 -10.09 -56.07
N ARG A 480 22.80 -10.65 -55.46
CA ARG A 480 21.71 -11.46 -56.06
C ARG A 480 21.90 -12.98 -56.27
N ARG A 481 21.01 -13.72 -55.57
CA ARG A 481 20.04 -14.78 -55.98
C ARG A 481 20.12 -15.98 -55.03
N GLN A 482 19.11 -16.28 -54.21
CA GLN A 482 17.78 -16.85 -54.51
C GLN A 482 17.81 -18.37 -54.81
N SER A 483 17.09 -19.10 -53.97
CA SER A 483 16.27 -20.30 -54.23
C SER A 483 16.68 -21.65 -53.62
N ARG A 484 15.71 -22.22 -52.87
CA ARG A 484 15.24 -23.64 -52.86
C ARG A 484 16.23 -24.69 -52.33
N TYR A 485 15.84 -25.83 -51.76
CA TYR A 485 14.67 -26.47 -51.12
C TYR A 485 15.21 -27.86 -50.71
N THR A 486 14.40 -28.69 -50.03
CA THR A 486 14.61 -30.14 -49.70
C THR A 486 15.56 -30.43 -48.52
N SER A 487 15.12 -30.99 -47.38
CA SER A 487 14.32 -32.19 -47.09
C SER A 487 14.96 -33.50 -47.56
N SER A 488 15.62 -34.21 -46.65
CA SER A 488 15.52 -35.68 -46.56
C SER A 488 16.08 -36.20 -45.23
N ARG A 489 15.22 -36.87 -44.46
CA ARG A 489 15.58 -37.94 -43.51
C ARG A 489 16.34 -39.05 -44.23
N VAL A 490 17.26 -39.73 -43.54
CA VAL A 490 17.62 -41.18 -43.52
C VAL A 490 18.80 -41.28 -42.51
N SER A 491 18.68 -41.81 -41.28
CA SER A 491 18.59 -43.22 -40.83
C SER A 491 19.77 -44.13 -41.21
N MET A 492 20.37 -44.75 -40.18
CA MET A 492 21.37 -45.85 -40.12
C MET A 492 22.79 -45.37 -39.74
N ALA A 493 23.25 -45.61 -38.51
CA ALA A 493 23.66 -46.87 -37.86
C ALA A 493 25.16 -47.16 -38.07
N ASN A 494 25.90 -47.04 -36.96
CA ASN A 494 26.65 -48.14 -36.34
C ASN A 494 26.77 -47.86 -34.84
#